data_AF-A0A9D6DY68-F1
#
_entry.id   AF-A0A9D6DY68-F1
#
_cell.length_a   1.000
_cell.length_b   1.000
_cell.length_c   1.000
_cell.angle_alpha   90.00
_cell.angle_beta   90.00
_cell.angle_gamma   90.00
#
_symmetry.space_group_name_H-M   'P 1'
#
loop_
_entity.id
_entity.type
_entity.pdbx_description
1 polymer ?
#
loop_
_entity_poly.entity_id
_entity_poly.type
_entity_poly.pdbx_seq_one_letter_code
_entity_poly.pdbx_strand_id
1 'polypeptide(L)'
;MLRIWMRTYLSQPVDRVIYRINPILRGWVNYFRIGHSSRCFGYVKDWVEKKVRRHLMRARKLHGFGWKRWSKAWFYEAWGLYNDYKVRYNRA
;
A
#
# COMPACT_ATOMS: atom_id res chain seq x y z
N MET A 1 19.15 -1.25 2.58
CA MET A 1 18.66 -1.87 1.33
C MET A 1 17.38 -1.22 0.76
N LEU A 2 16.24 -1.26 1.46
CA LEU A 2 14.96 -0.66 1.00
C LEU A 2 15.01 0.86 0.69
N ARG A 3 15.91 1.59 1.36
CA ARG A 3 16.07 3.04 1.19
C ARG A 3 16.67 3.45 -0.15
N ILE A 4 17.53 2.60 -0.74
CA ILE A 4 18.20 2.86 -2.01
C ILE A 4 17.22 2.61 -3.17
N TRP A 5 16.46 1.52 -3.08
CA TRP A 5 15.38 1.18 -4.03
C TRP A 5 14.33 2.29 -4.15
N MET A 6 13.89 2.90 -3.03
CA MET A 6 12.91 3.98 -3.10
C MET A 6 13.43 5.26 -3.78
N ARG A 7 14.75 5.45 -3.87
CA ARG A 7 15.38 6.61 -4.51
C ARG A 7 15.46 6.45 -6.03
N THR A 8 15.76 5.25 -6.52
CA THR A 8 15.83 4.95 -7.96
C THR A 8 14.44 4.94 -8.64
N TYR A 9 13.38 4.67 -7.87
CA TYR A 9 12.00 4.62 -8.39
C TYR A 9 11.26 5.95 -8.32
N LEU A 10 11.89 7.05 -7.88
CA LEU A 10 11.26 8.37 -7.76
C LEU A 10 10.63 8.86 -9.08
N SER A 11 11.12 8.39 -10.22
CA SER A 11 10.63 8.75 -11.56
C SER A 11 9.66 7.72 -12.15
N GLN A 12 9.33 6.65 -11.43
CA GLN A 12 8.46 5.60 -11.93
C GLN A 12 7.00 5.87 -11.59
N PRO A 13 6.08 5.54 -12.51
CA PRO A 13 4.68 5.81 -12.31
C PRO A 13 4.15 4.86 -11.22
N VAL A 14 3.25 5.37 -10.38
CA VAL A 14 2.90 4.74 -9.09
C VAL A 14 2.20 3.40 -9.26
N ASP A 15 1.49 3.22 -10.36
CA ASP A 15 0.97 1.95 -10.87
C ASP A 15 2.03 0.85 -10.83
N ARG A 16 3.28 1.11 -11.25
CA ARG A 16 4.36 0.10 -11.22
C ARG A 16 4.80 -0.23 -9.81
N VAL A 17 4.77 0.74 -8.89
CA VAL A 17 5.07 0.52 -7.47
C VAL A 17 3.97 -0.33 -6.83
N ILE A 18 2.71 0.00 -7.11
CA ILE A 18 1.54 -0.75 -6.61
C ILE A 18 1.56 -2.18 -7.14
N TYR A 19 1.82 -2.37 -8.43
CA TYR A 19 1.91 -3.68 -9.07
C TYR A 19 2.93 -4.59 -8.38
N ARG A 20 4.06 -4.05 -7.92
CA ARG A 20 5.10 -4.82 -7.23
C ARG A 20 4.81 -5.08 -5.76
N ILE A 21 4.15 -4.14 -5.09
CA ILE A 21 3.83 -4.26 -3.66
C ILE A 21 2.63 -5.20 -3.46
N ASN A 22 1.64 -5.18 -4.37
CA ASN A 22 0.44 -6.00 -4.28
C ASN A 22 0.68 -7.50 -4.04
N PRO A 23 1.56 -8.22 -4.79
CA PRO A 23 1.82 -9.64 -4.54
C PRO A 23 2.48 -9.89 -3.18
N ILE A 24 3.36 -8.99 -2.72
CA ILE A 24 3.99 -9.08 -1.40
C ILE A 24 2.94 -8.94 -0.30
N LEU A 25 2.07 -7.93 -0.41
CA LEU A 25 0.97 -7.73 0.53
C LEU A 25 0.00 -8.91 0.53
N ARG A 26 -0.31 -9.46 -0.64
CA ARG A 26 -1.20 -10.62 -0.76
C ARG A 26 -0.61 -11.85 -0.09
N GLY A 27 0.67 -12.14 -0.31
CA GLY A 27 1.37 -13.25 0.34
C GLY A 27 1.43 -13.07 1.86
N TRP A 28 1.82 -11.88 2.32
CA TRP A 28 1.90 -11.56 3.74
C TRP A 28 0.52 -11.67 4.42
N VAL A 29 -0.52 -11.07 3.83
CA VAL A 29 -1.87 -11.18 4.38
C VAL A 29 -2.34 -12.62 4.38
N ASN A 30 -2.17 -13.39 3.30
CA ASN A 30 -2.58 -14.79 3.28
C ASN A 30 -1.87 -15.64 4.36
N TYR A 31 -0.59 -15.38 4.62
CA TYR A 31 0.16 -16.07 5.67
C TYR A 31 -0.34 -15.72 7.07
N PHE A 32 -0.52 -14.43 7.37
CA PHE A 32 -0.94 -13.94 8.69
C PHE A 32 -2.46 -13.91 8.90
N ARG A 33 -3.26 -14.33 7.91
CA ARG A 33 -4.72 -14.26 7.92
C ARG A 33 -5.36 -15.27 8.86
N ILE A 34 -4.63 -16.31 9.26
CA ILE A 34 -5.05 -17.32 10.24
C ILE A 34 -4.53 -16.85 11.62
N GLY A 35 -5.33 -16.07 12.35
CA GLY A 35 -4.96 -15.58 13.69
C GLY A 35 -5.57 -14.22 14.09
N HIS A 36 -5.10 -13.62 15.19
CA HIS A 36 -5.61 -12.36 15.76
C HIS A 36 -4.92 -11.08 15.21
N SER A 37 -4.46 -11.10 13.96
CA SER A 37 -3.64 -10.01 13.39
C SER A 37 -4.43 -8.84 12.79
N SER A 38 -5.71 -8.69 13.13
CA SER A 38 -6.60 -7.64 12.57
C SER A 38 -6.08 -6.22 12.81
N ARG A 39 -5.55 -5.92 14.00
CA ARG A 39 -4.94 -4.61 14.32
C ARG A 39 -3.68 -4.34 13.48
N CYS A 40 -2.84 -5.36 13.30
CA CYS A 40 -1.64 -5.26 12.47
C CYS A 40 -1.99 -4.99 11.01
N PHE A 41 -3.06 -5.60 10.51
CA PHE A 41 -3.54 -5.38 9.15
C PHE A 41 -4.00 -3.94 8.91
N GLY A 42 -4.72 -3.35 9.86
CA GLY A 42 -5.06 -1.92 9.81
C GLY A 42 -3.83 -1.02 9.73
N TYR A 43 -2.84 -1.27 10.60
CA TYR A 43 -1.60 -0.51 10.61
C TYR A 43 -0.83 -0.62 9.29
N VAL A 44 -0.68 -1.83 8.75
CA VAL A 44 0.01 -2.06 7.48
C VAL A 44 -0.72 -1.38 6.33
N LYS A 45 -2.05 -1.48 6.27
CA LYS A 45 -2.87 -0.79 5.27
C LYS A 45 -2.64 0.72 5.28
N ASP A 46 -2.72 1.35 6.44
CA ASP A 46 -2.50 2.80 6.59
C ASP A 46 -1.06 3.20 6.23
N TRP A 47 -0.09 2.37 6.61
CA TRP A 47 1.32 2.61 6.28
C TRP A 47 1.57 2.53 4.77
N VAL A 48 1.01 1.53 4.08
CA VAL A 48 1.11 1.38 2.62
C VAL A 48 0.49 2.58 1.92
N GLU A 49 -0.72 2.99 2.30
CA GLU A 49 -1.38 4.17 1.71
C GLU A 49 -0.53 5.44 1.84
N LYS A 50 -0.01 5.70 3.04
CA LYS A 50 0.87 6.85 3.28
C LYS A 50 2.12 6.77 2.41
N LYS A 51 2.68 5.58 2.24
CA LYS A 51 3.88 5.38 1.42
C LYS A 51 3.63 5.65 -0.06
N VAL A 52 2.53 5.11 -0.61
CA VAL A 52 2.10 5.32 -2.00
C VAL A 52 1.83 6.81 -2.26
N ARG A 53 1.06 7.47 -1.38
CA ARG A 53 0.80 8.91 -1.46
C ARG A 53 2.07 9.74 -1.46
N ARG A 54 3.01 9.45 -0.56
CA ARG A 54 4.30 10.15 -0.48
C ARG A 54 5.14 9.92 -1.74
N HIS A 55 5.15 8.70 -2.26
CA HIS A 55 5.89 8.39 -3.48
C HIS A 55 5.35 9.18 -4.67
N LEU A 56 4.04 9.21 -4.85
CA LEU A 56 3.35 9.96 -5.88
C LEU A 56 3.63 11.48 -5.80
N MET A 57 3.54 12.05 -4.59
CA MET A 57 3.83 13.48 -4.40
C MET A 57 5.28 13.79 -4.80
N ARG A 58 6.23 12.94 -4.40
CA ARG A 58 7.64 13.11 -4.79
C ARG A 58 7.88 12.94 -6.29
N ALA A 59 7.22 11.96 -6.92
CA ALA A 59 7.31 11.76 -8.37
C ALA A 59 6.83 12.99 -9.16
N ARG A 60 5.85 13.73 -8.61
CA ARG A 60 5.35 14.99 -9.17
C ARG A 60 6.09 16.24 -8.66
N LYS A 61 7.18 16.08 -7.90
CA LYS A 61 7.94 17.17 -7.24
C LYS A 61 7.06 18.04 -6.32
N LEU A 62 6.02 17.46 -5.73
CA LEU A 62 5.12 18.11 -4.78
C LEU A 62 5.44 17.68 -3.34
N HIS A 63 5.11 18.55 -2.38
CA HIS A 63 5.34 18.32 -0.96
C HIS A 63 4.09 17.75 -0.26
N GLY A 64 4.30 16.88 0.75
CA GLY A 64 3.23 16.31 1.57
C GLY A 64 2.69 14.97 1.04
N PHE A 65 1.41 14.71 1.34
CA PHE A 65 0.72 13.44 1.02
C PHE A 65 -0.51 13.60 0.11
N GLY A 66 -0.86 14.83 -0.28
CA GLY A 66 -1.97 15.08 -1.19
C GLY A 66 -3.34 14.64 -0.67
N TRP A 67 -3.58 14.67 0.66
CA TRP A 67 -4.84 14.24 1.27
C TRP A 67 -6.07 14.91 0.65
N LYS A 68 -6.00 16.21 0.40
CA LYS A 68 -7.06 17.00 -0.24
C LYS A 68 -7.14 16.81 -1.76
N ARG A 69 -6.09 16.28 -2.40
CA ARG A 69 -5.97 16.21 -3.87
C ARG A 69 -6.42 14.87 -4.42
N TRP A 70 -6.20 13.79 -3.66
CA TRP A 70 -6.58 12.44 -4.06
C TRP A 70 -7.36 11.75 -2.96
N SER A 71 -8.59 11.35 -3.30
CA SER A 71 -9.45 10.58 -2.42
C SER A 71 -8.84 9.20 -2.17
N LYS A 72 -9.23 8.59 -1.04
CA LYS A 72 -8.83 7.21 -0.72
C LYS A 72 -9.32 6.22 -1.77
N ALA A 73 -10.58 6.38 -2.21
CA ALA A 73 -11.22 5.55 -3.23
C ALA A 73 -10.42 5.49 -4.53
N TRP A 74 -9.88 6.63 -4.99
CA TRP A 74 -9.11 6.70 -6.23
C TRP A 74 -7.89 5.76 -6.24
N PHE A 75 -7.21 5.55 -5.11
CA PHE A 75 -6.08 4.61 -5.04
C PHE A 75 -6.49 3.14 -5.20
N TYR A 76 -7.69 2.79 -4.75
CA TYR A 76 -8.21 1.43 -4.85
C TYR A 76 -8.85 1.17 -6.21
N GLU A 77 -9.63 2.12 -6.71
CA GLU A 77 -10.39 1.99 -7.96
C GLU A 77 -9.52 2.22 -9.18
N ALA A 78 -8.75 3.32 -9.22
CA ALA A 78 -7.97 3.66 -10.41
C ALA A 78 -6.68 2.84 -10.53
N TRP A 79 -6.04 2.53 -9.39
CA TRP A 79 -4.71 1.89 -9.39
C TRP A 79 -4.68 0.47 -8.83
N GLY A 80 -5.82 -0.06 -8.37
CA GLY A 80 -5.92 -1.44 -7.92
C GLY A 80 -5.07 -1.74 -6.70
N LEU A 81 -4.93 -0.80 -5.76
CA LEU A 81 -4.20 -1.05 -4.52
C LEU A 81 -4.86 -2.22 -3.76
N TYR A 82 -4.05 -3.15 -3.26
CA TYR A 82 -4.55 -4.27 -2.48
C TYR A 82 -5.38 -3.81 -1.27
N ASN A 83 -6.60 -4.33 -1.11
CA ASN A 83 -7.52 -3.95 -0.03
C ASN A 83 -8.03 -5.15 0.79
N ASP A 84 -7.69 -6.38 0.41
CA ASP A 84 -8.21 -7.58 1.05
C ASP A 84 -7.42 -7.93 2.32
N TYR A 85 -7.62 -7.13 3.36
CA TYR A 85 -6.99 -7.29 4.67
C TYR A 85 -7.86 -8.05 5.68
N LYS A 86 -8.90 -8.76 5.21
CA LYS A 86 -9.81 -9.47 6.12
C LYS A 86 -9.09 -10.66 6.75
N VAL A 87 -9.19 -10.78 8.07
CA VAL A 87 -8.81 -11.98 8.82
C VAL A 87 -9.83 -13.07 8.54
N ARG A 88 -9.38 -14.32 8.39
CA ARG A 88 -10.28 -15.48 8.38
C ARG A 88 -10.23 -16.10 9.76
N TYR A 89 -11.36 -16.05 10.46
CA TYR A 89 -11.53 -16.84 11.67
C TYR A 89 -11.71 -18.28 11.24
N ASN A 90 -10.88 -19.18 11.77
CA ASN A 90 -11.12 -20.60 11.60
C ASN A 90 -12.43 -20.90 12.34
N ARG A 91 -13.51 -21.18 11.61
CA ARG A 91 -14.69 -21.78 12.21
C ARG A 91 -14.31 -23.23 12.46
N ALA A 92 -14.11 -23.56 13.74
CA ALA A 92 -14.15 -24.95 14.20
C ALA A 92 -15.56 -25.52 13.92
#